data_AF-A0A8X8GG62-F1
#
_entry.id   AF-A0A8X8GG62-F1
#
_cell.length_a   1.000
_cell.length_b   1.000
_cell.length_c   1.000
_cell.angle_alpha   90.00
_cell.angle_beta   90.00
_cell.angle_gamma   90.00
#
_symmetry.space_group_name_H-M   'P 1'
#
loop_
_entity.id
_entity.type
_entity.pdbx_description
1 polymer ?
#
loop_
_entity_poly.entity_id
_entity_poly.type
_entity_poly.pdbx_seq_one_letter_code
_entity_poly.pdbx_strand_id
1 'polypeptide(L)'
;MKIETNNVNAEFYLASLALGILEAMKLEAVQPEAGIWSLGRLQGLHQFEHSLVLSEDLKYVIGCFDEIDVWSSLDPKNGLEKQQAMIEELQVLCLNVLRNLSYKEISLTIKLSMEEHDLD
;
A
#
# COMPACT_ATOMS: atom_id res chain seq x y z
N MET A 1 12.58 0.41 18.93
CA MET A 1 13.07 -0.07 17.62
C MET A 1 13.15 1.14 16.70
N LYS A 2 14.32 1.43 16.12
CA LYS A 2 14.50 2.57 15.20
C LYS A 2 14.76 1.95 13.82
N ILE A 3 13.78 2.06 12.92
CA ILE A 3 13.90 1.56 11.55
C ILE A 3 14.58 2.68 10.76
N GLU A 4 15.90 2.61 10.63
CA GLU A 4 16.65 3.53 9.77
C GLU A 4 16.87 2.85 8.43
N THR A 5 16.18 3.32 7.39
CA THR A 5 16.37 2.85 6.02
C THR A 5 16.80 4.03 5.15
N ASN A 6 17.93 3.92 4.46
CA ASN A 6 18.37 4.85 3.40
C ASN A 6 17.54 4.68 2.12
N ASN A 7 16.25 4.37 2.25
CA ASN A 7 15.49 3.80 1.17
C ASN A 7 14.87 4.92 0.32
N VAL A 8 15.67 5.42 -0.62
CA VAL A 8 15.25 6.35 -1.68
C VAL A 8 14.01 5.83 -2.43
N ASN A 9 13.74 4.53 -2.34
CA ASN A 9 12.63 3.84 -2.98
C ASN A 9 11.52 3.41 -1.99
N ALA A 10 11.51 3.90 -0.74
CA ALA A 10 10.48 3.55 0.24
C ALA A 10 9.07 3.85 -0.30
N GLU A 11 8.92 5.00 -0.98
CA GLU A 11 7.67 5.39 -1.62
C GLU A 11 7.25 4.40 -2.72
N PHE A 12 8.19 3.95 -3.56
CA PHE A 12 7.92 2.93 -4.57
C PHE A 12 7.39 1.63 -3.94
N TYR A 13 8.05 1.13 -2.90
CA TYR A 13 7.67 -0.13 -2.27
C TYR A 13 6.31 -0.05 -1.59
N LEU A 14 6.08 1.03 -0.84
CA LEU A 14 4.82 1.23 -0.14
C LEU A 14 3.65 1.46 -1.11
N ALA A 15 3.84 2.27 -2.15
CA ALA A 15 2.81 2.49 -3.17
C ALA A 15 2.52 1.21 -3.97
N SER A 16 3.54 0.40 -4.30
CA SER A 16 3.35 -0.88 -4.98
C SER A 16 2.60 -1.89 -4.10
N LEU A 17 2.94 -1.96 -2.81
CA LEU A 17 2.25 -2.85 -1.87
C LEU A 17 0.80 -2.41 -1.65
N ALA A 18 0.56 -1.11 -1.46
CA ALA A 18 -0.79 -0.56 -1.33
C ALA A 18 -1.64 -0.88 -2.55
N LEU A 19 -1.12 -0.65 -3.77
CA LEU A 19 -1.80 -0.97 -5.01
C LEU A 19 -2.15 -2.46 -5.11
N GLY A 20 -1.20 -3.35 -4.79
CA GLY A 20 -1.44 -4.80 -4.83
C GLY A 20 -2.51 -5.26 -3.85
N ILE A 21 -2.54 -4.70 -2.65
CA ILE A 21 -3.59 -5.00 -1.66
C ILE A 21 -4.94 -4.48 -2.15
N LEU A 22 -5.02 -3.24 -2.64
CA LEU A 22 -6.27 -2.65 -3.16
C LEU A 22 -6.83 -3.46 -4.35
N GLU A 23 -5.97 -3.94 -5.24
CA GLU A 23 -6.39 -4.80 -6.35
C GLU A 23 -6.92 -6.15 -5.85
N ALA A 24 -6.26 -6.75 -4.86
CA ALA A 24 -6.74 -7.99 -4.26
C ALA A 24 -8.09 -7.79 -3.52
N MET A 25 -8.31 -6.64 -2.89
CA MET A 25 -9.60 -6.28 -2.27
C MET A 25 -10.69 -6.12 -3.33
N LYS A 26 -10.40 -5.41 -4.42
CA LYS A 26 -11.32 -5.22 -5.56
C LYS A 26 -11.75 -6.54 -6.20
N LEU A 27 -10.84 -7.51 -6.27
CA LEU A 27 -11.12 -8.86 -6.77
C LEU A 27 -11.77 -9.78 -5.72
N GLU A 28 -12.11 -9.25 -4.54
CA GLU A 28 -12.64 -9.98 -3.37
C GLU A 28 -11.72 -11.13 -2.90
N ALA A 29 -10.44 -11.11 -3.29
CA ALA A 29 -9.45 -12.12 -2.96
C ALA A 29 -8.93 -11.98 -1.52
N VAL A 30 -8.97 -10.75 -0.98
CA VAL A 30 -8.67 -10.45 0.43
C VAL A 30 -9.73 -9.52 1.02
N GLN A 31 -9.98 -9.66 2.32
CA GLN A 31 -10.88 -8.78 3.05
C GLN A 31 -10.20 -7.42 3.37
N PRO A 32 -10.96 -6.33 3.58
CA PRO A 32 -10.42 -5.00 3.90
C PRO A 32 -9.41 -4.96 5.05
N GLU A 33 -9.59 -5.82 6.06
CA GLU A 33 -8.71 -5.91 7.24
C GLU A 33 -7.28 -6.28 6.87
N ALA A 34 -7.04 -6.94 5.73
CA ALA A 34 -5.70 -7.23 5.24
C ALA A 34 -4.88 -5.94 5.03
N GLY A 35 -5.53 -4.87 4.56
CA GLY A 35 -4.90 -3.57 4.38
C GLY A 35 -4.60 -2.85 5.69
N ILE A 36 -5.51 -2.95 6.66
CA ILE A 36 -5.35 -2.41 8.02
C ILE A 36 -4.12 -3.04 8.69
N TRP A 37 -4.05 -4.37 8.69
CA TRP A 37 -2.96 -5.12 9.33
C TRP A 37 -1.62 -5.03 8.60
N SER A 38 -1.63 -4.76 7.29
CA SER A 38 -0.41 -4.62 6.50
C SER A 38 0.16 -3.20 6.52
N LEU A 39 -0.68 -2.20 6.28
CA LEU A 39 -0.26 -0.81 6.06
C LEU A 39 -0.94 0.19 6.99
N GLY A 40 -2.21 0.01 7.35
CA GLY A 40 -2.97 0.98 8.15
C GLY A 40 -2.29 1.34 9.47
N ARG A 41 -1.61 0.37 10.11
CA ARG A 41 -0.83 0.59 11.35
C ARG A 41 0.31 1.60 11.22
N LEU A 42 0.80 1.88 10.01
CA LEU A 42 1.86 2.87 9.78
C LEU A 42 1.40 4.29 10.13
N GLN A 43 0.12 4.60 10.04
CA GLN A 43 -0.43 5.93 10.37
C GLN A 43 -0.13 6.35 11.81
N GLY A 44 -0.12 5.39 12.74
CA GLY A 44 0.18 5.66 14.15
C GLY A 44 1.66 5.90 14.45
N LEU A 45 2.53 5.84 13.44
CA LEU A 45 3.96 6.05 13.59
C LEU A 45 4.33 7.49 13.23
N HIS A 46 4.83 8.25 14.21
CA HIS A 46 5.36 9.61 14.01
C HIS A 46 6.37 9.69 12.86
N GLN A 47 7.15 8.62 12.62
CA GLN A 47 8.13 8.56 11.53
C GLN A 47 7.47 8.55 10.14
N PHE A 48 6.28 7.96 10.02
CA PHE A 48 5.53 7.91 8.78
C PHE A 48 4.86 9.26 8.50
N GLU A 49 4.14 9.80 9.50
CA GLU A 49 3.43 11.07 9.41
C GLU A 49 4.36 12.23 9.03
N HIS A 50 5.52 12.32 9.68
CA HIS A 50 6.51 13.38 9.45
C HIS A 50 7.58 13.00 8.43
N SER A 51 7.39 11.94 7.65
CA SER A 51 8.34 11.57 6.61
C SER A 51 8.38 12.65 5.52
N LEU A 52 9.59 13.15 5.23
CA LEU A 52 9.86 14.04 4.09
C LEU A 52 10.07 13.27 2.77
N VAL A 53 10.14 11.93 2.84
CA VAL A 53 10.40 11.05 1.69
C VAL A 53 9.09 10.57 1.05
N LEU A 54 8.00 10.50 1.82
CA LEU A 54 6.72 10.00 1.35
C LEU A 54 5.82 11.16 0.92
N SER A 55 5.22 11.08 -0.26
CA SER A 55 4.20 12.01 -0.71
C SER A 55 2.96 12.00 0.19
N GLU A 56 2.27 13.13 0.23
CA GLU A 56 0.99 13.26 0.91
C GLU A 56 -0.08 12.34 0.30
N ASP A 57 -0.04 12.09 -1.01
CA ASP A 57 -0.94 11.13 -1.68
C ASP A 57 -0.76 9.72 -1.12
N LEU A 58 0.47 9.24 -0.96
CA LEU A 58 0.73 7.92 -0.38
C LEU A 58 0.34 7.88 1.11
N LYS A 59 0.61 8.95 1.87
CA LYS A 59 0.17 9.04 3.28
C LYS A 59 -1.35 8.98 3.39
N TYR A 60 -2.06 9.69 2.52
CA TYR A 60 -3.51 9.68 2.43
C TYR A 60 -4.04 8.28 2.09
N VAL A 61 -3.48 7.62 1.08
CA VAL A 61 -3.87 6.25 0.73
C VAL A 61 -3.73 5.30 1.91
N ILE A 62 -2.59 5.36 2.61
CA ILE A 62 -2.36 4.54 3.79
C ILE A 62 -3.35 4.90 4.90
N GLY A 63 -3.65 6.19 5.05
CA GLY A 63 -4.72 6.81 5.86
C GLY A 63 -6.08 6.13 5.71
N CYS A 64 -6.44 5.88 4.46
CA CYS A 64 -7.77 5.41 4.10
C CYS A 64 -8.01 3.91 4.30
N PHE A 65 -6.98 3.08 4.57
CA PHE A 65 -7.21 1.63 4.73
C PHE A 65 -8.17 1.27 5.87
N ASP A 66 -8.16 2.02 6.98
CA ASP A 66 -9.10 1.82 8.08
C ASP A 66 -10.53 2.26 7.69
N GLU A 67 -10.65 3.22 6.77
CA GLU A 67 -11.94 3.77 6.33
C GLU A 67 -12.65 2.86 5.31
N ILE A 68 -11.89 2.09 4.51
CA ILE A 68 -12.44 1.14 3.53
C ILE A 68 -13.37 0.14 4.23
N ASP A 69 -12.97 -0.40 5.38
CA ASP A 69 -13.75 -1.40 6.12
C ASP A 69 -15.08 -0.83 6.67
N VAL A 70 -15.05 0.45 7.06
CA VAL A 70 -16.15 1.13 7.74
C VAL A 70 -17.37 1.36 6.83
N TRP A 71 -17.19 1.50 5.52
CA TRP A 71 -18.29 1.77 4.58
C TRP A 71 -19.37 0.70 4.58
N SER A 72 -18.98 -0.56 4.65
CA SER A 72 -19.89 -1.71 4.71
C SER A 72 -20.82 -1.65 5.93
N SER A 73 -20.31 -1.11 7.04
CA SER A 73 -21.02 -0.97 8.32
C SER A 73 -21.88 0.29 8.41
N LEU A 74 -21.44 1.39 7.79
CA LEU A 74 -22.15 2.69 7.85
C LEU A 74 -23.38 2.75 6.94
N ASP A 75 -23.33 2.11 5.76
CA ASP A 75 -24.43 2.13 4.79
C ASP A 75 -24.75 0.70 4.33
N PRO A 76 -25.69 -0.01 4.98
CA PRO A 76 -26.03 -1.38 4.61
C PRO A 76 -26.62 -1.53 3.20
N LYS A 77 -27.02 -0.43 2.54
CA LYS A 77 -27.63 -0.45 1.20
C LYS A 77 -26.63 -0.15 0.10
N ASN A 78 -25.75 0.83 0.30
CA ASN A 78 -24.79 1.29 -0.72
C ASN A 78 -23.32 1.20 -0.27
N GLY A 79 -23.05 0.64 0.92
CA GLY A 79 -21.72 0.60 1.52
C GLY A 79 -20.71 -0.17 0.68
N LEU A 80 -21.14 -1.27 0.05
CA LEU A 80 -20.28 -2.04 -0.85
C LEU A 80 -19.88 -1.24 -2.10
N GLU A 81 -20.84 -0.51 -2.70
CA GLU A 81 -20.56 0.33 -3.88
C GLU A 81 -19.62 1.48 -3.53
N LYS A 82 -19.83 2.13 -2.37
CA LYS A 82 -18.96 3.19 -1.86
C LYS A 82 -17.56 2.67 -1.52
N GLN A 83 -17.47 1.49 -0.92
CA GLN A 83 -16.21 0.82 -0.65
C GLN A 83 -15.45 0.57 -1.95
N GLN A 84 -16.13 0.05 -2.99
CA GLN A 84 -15.51 -0.22 -4.27
C GLN A 84 -15.05 1.05 -4.97
N ALA A 85 -15.86 2.12 -4.94
CA ALA A 85 -15.50 3.42 -5.50
C ALA A 85 -14.27 4.03 -4.80
N MET A 86 -14.20 3.90 -3.47
CA MET A 86 -13.04 4.34 -2.69
C MET A 86 -11.79 3.53 -3.05
N ILE A 87 -11.89 2.20 -3.14
CA ILE A 87 -10.78 1.36 -3.58
C ILE A 87 -10.24 1.83 -4.94
N GLU A 88 -11.11 2.10 -5.91
CA GLU A 88 -10.70 2.58 -7.23
C GLU A 88 -10.01 3.95 -7.19
N GLU A 89 -10.51 4.89 -6.39
CA GLU A 89 -9.88 6.20 -6.19
C GLU A 89 -8.47 6.06 -5.62
N LEU A 90 -8.32 5.22 -4.59
CA LEU A 90 -7.02 4.97 -3.93
C LEU A 90 -6.03 4.26 -4.88
N GLN A 91 -6.50 3.38 -5.76
CA GLN A 91 -5.67 2.77 -6.80
C GLN A 91 -5.14 3.80 -7.78
N VAL A 92 -5.97 4.76 -8.21
CA VAL A 92 -5.55 5.85 -9.09
C VAL A 92 -4.47 6.70 -8.43
N LEU A 93 -4.62 7.02 -7.14
CA LEU A 93 -3.59 7.74 -6.38
C LEU A 93 -2.27 6.96 -6.31
N CYS A 94 -2.31 5.65 -6.00
CA CYS A 94 -1.11 4.82 -6.02
C CYS A 94 -0.41 4.83 -7.38
N LEU A 95 -1.17 4.69 -8.46
CA LEU A 95 -0.63 4.72 -9.82
C LEU A 95 0.00 6.07 -10.15
N ASN A 96 -0.59 7.18 -9.70
CA ASN A 96 -0.03 8.51 -9.88
C ASN A 96 1.29 8.67 -9.12
N VAL A 97 1.36 8.22 -7.87
CA VAL A 97 2.61 8.17 -7.09
C VAL A 97 3.67 7.39 -7.87
N LEU A 98 3.37 6.16 -8.28
CA LEU A 98 4.31 5.29 -9.01
C LEU A 98 4.76 5.86 -10.36
N ARG A 99 3.91 6.62 -11.05
CA ARG A 99 4.25 7.30 -12.32
C ARG A 99 5.17 8.50 -12.10
N ASN A 100 4.98 9.22 -10.99
CA ASN A 100 5.73 10.43 -10.68
C ASN A 100 7.10 10.15 -10.05
N LEU A 101 7.35 8.90 -9.63
CA LEU A 101 8.66 8.46 -9.21
C LEU A 101 9.63 8.41 -10.41
N SER A 102 10.70 9.20 -10.36
CA SER A 102 11.77 9.19 -11.36
C SER A 102 12.49 7.83 -11.35
N TYR A 103 12.22 6.99 -12.36
CA TYR A 103 12.80 5.66 -12.54
C TYR A 103 14.34 5.62 -12.66
N LYS A 104 15.04 6.75 -12.68
CA LYS A 104 16.51 6.80 -12.87
C LYS A 104 17.32 6.16 -11.74
N GLU A 105 16.73 5.87 -10.58
CA GLU A 105 17.42 5.21 -9.45
C GLU A 105 16.82 3.86 -9.03
N ILE A 106 15.75 3.39 -9.69
CA ILE A 106 15.08 2.12 -9.34
C ILE A 106 15.69 0.98 -10.16
N SER A 107 16.93 0.57 -9.86
CA SER A 107 17.46 -0.70 -10.37
C SER A 107 16.98 -1.85 -9.48
N LEU A 108 15.76 -2.35 -9.72
CA LEU A 108 15.30 -3.60 -9.13
C LEU A 108 16.04 -4.77 -9.82
N THR A 109 17.21 -5.14 -9.29
CA THR A 109 17.89 -6.37 -9.70
C THR A 109 17.40 -7.50 -8.80
N ILE A 110 16.36 -8.21 -9.22
CA ILE A 110 15.91 -9.44 -8.54
C ILE A 110 16.85 -10.56 -9.01
N LYS A 111 17.82 -10.95 -8.17
CA LYS A 111 18.57 -12.18 -8.35
C LYS A 111 17.89 -13.27 -7.53
N LEU A 112 17.22 -14.19 -8.21
CA LEU A 112 16.80 -15.46 -7.63
C LEU A 112 17.98 -16.42 -7.74
N SER A 113 18.63 -16.72 -6.62
CA SER A 113 19.52 -17.88 -6.49
C SER A 113 18.78 -18.94 -5.67
N MET A 114 18.41 -20.03 -6.33
CA MET A 114 18.16 -21.30 -5.63
C MET A 114 19.53 -21.95 -5.49
N GLU A 115 20.00 -22.14 -4.26
CA GLU A 115 21.15 -23.02 -4.03
C GLU A 115 20.66 -24.47 -4.20
N GLU A 116 21.31 -25.24 -5.09
CA GLU A 116 21.02 -26.66 -5.37
C GLU A 116 21.48 -27.58 -4.22
N HIS A 117 21.05 -27.32 -2.98
CA HIS A 117 21.47 -28.12 -1.82
C HIS A 117 20.33 -28.69 -0.97
N ASP A 118 19.19 -29.02 -1.58
CA ASP A 118 18.13 -29.81 -0.93
C ASP A 118 17.62 -30.95 -1.82
N LEU A 119 18.55 -31.72 -2.42
CA LEU A 119 18.27 -33.03 -3.02
C LEU A 119 19.36 -34.03 -2.61
N ASP A 120 19.38 -34.39 -1.33
CA ASP A 120 19.97 -35.64 -0.83
C ASP A 120 18.86 -36.67 -0.62
#